data_AF-A0A2T3ZYQ6-F1
#
_entry.id   AF-A0A2T3ZYQ6-F1
#
_cell.length_a   1.000
_cell.length_b   1.000
_cell.length_c   1.000
_cell.angle_alpha   90.00
_cell.angle_beta   90.00
_cell.angle_gamma   90.00
#
_symmetry.space_group_name_H-M   'P 1'
#
loop_
_entity.id
_entity.type
_entity.pdbx_description
1 polymer ?
#
loop_
_entity_poly.entity_id
_entity_poly.type
_entity_poly.pdbx_seq_one_letter_code
_entity_poly.pdbx_strand_id
1 'polypeptide(L)'
;MDYDPESGRRAAGHPVNEKDVTAVVSDDTSGQSFPSGPRSGLLWRLRNLEAQMDKKLGIESEAIERKQEEDKKPVPWIEQLTMALLWASGTMNTSCFATGFLGAEFGLSLKQAILVTIFASLLGGAVTGYCATFGAATGLRQISVSRYSFGWWPNKLIALLNSIQQMGWAAVSCITGGLALTAVSDGHVSLILGIVILAVVALAISFVGLNAILVYERYAWFIFFVIFMIIFGETGRFADNTSPPAATGATLSGAILSLLAIVYGSSASWCTMVSDYYVHYPANVSRVKVFVMTTLGIAIPTSIGMVAGCVVASALNSKPEWSDAYDEGLGYLIQTMLYPRGFAKFLLTLLVLSGINTNVISIYSAAISFQQLSRPFAQIPRFIWTIFCFLCILALAVGGREQLNAYLQNFLSLLGYWCTSYAIILFQEHFIFRKGNFNNYDLDGWNDPARLPIGIGASVAFGLGIVSWVMGMDETWYIGPLAKTIGDYGGDVANEFTFVVTALTYAPARYLELKFFGR
;
A
#
# COMPACT_ATOMS: atom_id res chain seq x y z
N MET A 1 36.37 -11.20 18.82
CA MET A 1 35.06 -11.76 19.14
C MET A 1 34.25 -11.70 17.87
N ASP A 2 33.94 -12.87 17.35
CA ASP A 2 33.32 -13.06 16.04
C ASP A 2 31.87 -12.56 16.01
N TYR A 3 31.49 -11.98 14.87
CA TYR A 3 30.14 -11.51 14.55
C TYR A 3 29.18 -12.70 14.41
N ASP A 4 28.13 -12.75 15.24
CA ASP A 4 27.06 -13.72 15.16
C ASP A 4 25.85 -13.13 14.38
N PRO A 5 25.63 -13.54 13.12
CA PRO A 5 24.52 -13.05 12.31
C PRO A 5 23.14 -13.48 12.82
N GLU A 6 23.03 -14.43 13.76
CA GLU A 6 21.74 -14.79 14.35
C GLU A 6 21.22 -13.73 15.34
N SER A 7 22.08 -12.85 15.84
CA SER A 7 21.76 -11.92 16.92
C SER A 7 21.45 -10.47 16.46
N GLY A 8 21.63 -10.14 15.18
CA GLY A 8 21.36 -8.80 14.64
C GLY A 8 22.19 -7.65 15.24
N ARG A 9 23.37 -7.94 15.83
CA ARG A 9 24.23 -6.93 16.46
C ARG A 9 25.23 -6.32 15.47
N ARG A 10 25.42 -5.00 15.53
CA ARG A 10 26.60 -4.30 14.98
C ARG A 10 27.51 -3.90 16.16
N ALA A 11 28.83 -3.97 15.99
CA ALA A 11 29.77 -3.46 16.98
C ALA A 11 29.87 -1.92 16.87
N ALA A 12 29.84 -1.21 17.99
CA ALA A 12 29.85 0.25 18.04
C ALA A 12 31.14 0.83 17.40
N GLY A 13 30.97 1.70 16.39
CA GLY A 13 32.04 2.49 15.79
C GLY A 13 32.03 3.93 16.31
N HIS A 14 33.21 4.54 16.43
CA HIS A 14 33.43 5.88 16.99
C HIS A 14 32.75 7.03 16.21
N PRO A 15 32.44 8.17 16.87
CA PRO A 15 31.66 9.26 16.29
C PRO A 15 32.44 10.00 15.17
N VAL A 16 31.74 10.32 14.09
CA VAL A 16 32.25 11.13 12.96
C VAL A 16 32.14 12.62 13.31
N ASN A 17 33.22 13.36 13.06
CA ASN A 17 33.42 14.75 13.46
C ASN A 17 32.64 15.73 12.55
N GLU A 18 32.02 16.76 13.14
CA GLU A 18 31.31 17.84 12.43
C GLU A 18 32.30 18.73 11.67
N LYS A 19 32.50 18.47 10.38
CA LYS A 19 32.90 19.45 9.33
C LYS A 19 33.25 18.71 8.04
N ASP A 20 32.23 18.34 7.26
CA ASP A 20 32.34 18.16 5.81
C ASP A 20 30.93 18.18 5.19
N VAL A 21 30.39 19.39 5.05
CA VAL A 21 29.18 19.67 4.28
C VAL A 21 29.64 20.20 2.94
N THR A 22 29.76 19.31 1.95
CA THR A 22 29.66 19.50 0.47
C THR A 22 30.61 18.57 -0.30
N ALA A 23 30.23 17.30 -0.46
CA ALA A 23 30.59 16.49 -1.65
C ALA A 23 29.80 15.17 -1.61
N VAL A 24 28.85 15.01 -2.54
CA VAL A 24 28.21 13.72 -2.81
C VAL A 24 29.19 12.91 -3.66
N VAL A 25 30.05 12.16 -3.00
CA VAL A 25 30.70 10.96 -3.54
C VAL A 25 30.75 9.99 -2.38
N SER A 26 30.21 8.79 -2.61
CA SER A 26 30.30 7.65 -1.71
C SER A 26 31.76 7.33 -1.43
N ASP A 27 32.30 7.83 -0.32
CA ASP A 27 33.61 7.44 0.18
C ASP A 27 33.53 7.13 1.68
N ASP A 28 32.60 6.26 2.05
CA ASP A 28 32.70 5.51 3.30
C ASP A 28 33.63 4.31 3.07
N THR A 29 34.94 4.58 3.15
CA THR A 29 35.96 3.57 3.41
C THR A 29 35.94 3.21 4.90
N SER A 30 34.96 2.40 5.32
CA SER A 30 35.14 1.56 6.51
C SER A 30 34.58 0.17 6.23
N GLY A 31 35.50 -0.78 6.08
CA GLY A 31 35.17 -2.16 5.79
C GLY A 31 34.33 -2.75 6.92
N GLN A 32 33.14 -3.24 6.59
CA GLN A 32 32.40 -4.14 7.46
C GLN A 32 32.19 -5.48 6.76
N SER A 33 32.76 -6.48 7.40
CA SER A 33 32.83 -7.88 7.00
C SER A 33 31.46 -8.55 7.07
N PHE A 34 31.00 -9.05 5.94
CA PHE A 34 29.91 -10.04 5.89
C PHE A 34 30.29 -11.30 6.68
N PRO A 35 29.33 -11.96 7.35
CA PRO A 35 29.55 -13.24 8.02
C PRO A 35 29.97 -14.32 7.02
N SER A 36 30.88 -15.16 7.50
CA SER A 36 31.50 -16.35 6.93
C SER A 36 30.50 -17.45 6.56
N GLY A 37 29.67 -17.24 5.54
CA GLY A 37 29.18 -18.34 4.70
C GLY A 37 30.32 -18.89 3.83
N PRO A 38 30.26 -20.16 3.37
CA PRO A 38 31.29 -20.69 2.49
C PRO A 38 31.47 -19.75 1.29
N ARG A 39 32.72 -19.29 1.08
CA ARG A 39 33.13 -18.34 0.01
C ARG A 39 33.00 -18.94 -1.40
N SER A 40 32.17 -19.96 -1.56
CA SER A 40 31.91 -20.70 -2.78
C SER A 40 30.44 -21.11 -2.81
N GLY A 41 29.72 -20.64 -3.84
CA GLY A 41 28.31 -20.96 -4.03
C GLY A 41 27.60 -19.95 -4.95
N LEU A 42 26.53 -20.40 -5.61
CA LEU A 42 25.71 -19.54 -6.48
C LEU A 42 25.11 -18.36 -5.70
N LEU A 43 24.56 -18.60 -4.51
CA LEU A 43 23.97 -17.56 -3.65
C LEU A 43 24.97 -16.49 -3.24
N TRP A 44 26.21 -16.88 -2.92
CA TRP A 44 27.27 -15.91 -2.60
C TRP A 44 27.60 -15.01 -3.80
N ARG A 45 27.70 -15.59 -5.01
CA ARG A 45 27.93 -14.81 -6.24
C ARG A 45 26.80 -13.82 -6.52
N LEU A 46 25.55 -14.25 -6.34
CA LEU A 46 24.38 -13.40 -6.58
C LEU A 46 24.27 -12.28 -5.54
N ARG A 47 24.60 -12.54 -4.27
CA ARG A 47 24.66 -11.51 -3.22
C ARG A 47 25.79 -10.51 -3.45
N ASN A 48 26.95 -10.98 -3.90
CA ASN A 48 28.06 -10.09 -4.24
C ASN A 48 27.70 -9.19 -5.43
N LEU A 49 26.96 -9.73 -6.41
CA LEU A 49 26.42 -8.95 -7.52
C LEU A 49 25.42 -7.89 -7.03
N GLU A 50 24.49 -8.25 -6.15
CA GLU A 50 23.57 -7.30 -5.52
C GLU A 50 24.31 -6.21 -4.73
N ALA A 51 25.32 -6.55 -3.93
CA ALA A 51 26.13 -5.58 -3.20
C ALA A 51 26.89 -4.63 -4.15
N GLN A 52 27.37 -5.13 -5.29
CA GLN A 52 27.97 -4.29 -6.33
C GLN A 52 26.95 -3.37 -7.00
N MET A 53 25.75 -3.86 -7.28
CA MET A 53 24.67 -3.03 -7.80
C MET A 53 24.25 -1.99 -6.76
N ASP A 54 24.19 -2.34 -5.47
CA ASP A 54 23.87 -1.41 -4.39
C ASP A 54 24.90 -0.29 -4.28
N LYS A 55 26.20 -0.63 -4.29
CA LYS A 55 27.27 0.38 -4.29
C LYS A 55 27.19 1.34 -5.49
N LYS A 56 26.72 0.86 -6.65
CA LYS A 56 26.64 1.67 -7.88
C LYS A 56 25.34 2.43 -8.05
N LEU A 57 24.22 1.87 -7.58
CA LEU A 57 22.86 2.31 -7.91
C LEU A 57 22.01 2.64 -6.67
N GLY A 58 22.51 2.43 -5.45
CA GLY A 58 21.78 2.74 -4.21
C GLY A 58 20.52 1.88 -4.06
N ILE A 59 20.68 0.57 -4.22
CA ILE A 59 19.62 -0.42 -4.23
C ILE A 59 19.14 -0.71 -2.81
N GLU A 60 19.82 -0.34 -1.72
CA GLU A 60 19.54 -0.73 -0.33
C GLU A 60 19.59 -2.27 -0.16
N SER A 61 20.78 -2.87 -0.25
CA SER A 61 20.95 -4.34 -0.09
C SER A 61 20.71 -4.84 1.34
N GLU A 62 20.68 -3.94 2.34
CA GLU A 62 20.38 -4.21 3.77
C GLU A 62 18.93 -3.80 4.14
N ALA A 63 17.98 -3.88 3.19
CA ALA A 63 16.66 -3.28 3.33
C ALA A 63 15.86 -3.70 4.60
N ILE A 64 16.08 -4.92 5.10
CA ILE A 64 15.38 -5.46 6.28
C ILE A 64 16.06 -5.15 7.60
N GLU A 65 17.31 -4.67 7.58
CA GLU A 65 18.05 -4.36 8.80
C GLU A 65 17.46 -3.15 9.51
N ARG A 66 17.54 -3.17 10.84
CA ARG A 66 17.07 -2.05 11.66
C ARG A 66 18.02 -0.88 11.47
N LYS A 67 17.48 0.29 11.09
CA LYS A 67 18.24 1.54 11.11
C LYS A 67 18.39 2.04 12.54
N GLN A 68 19.62 2.09 13.04
CA GLN A 68 19.89 2.57 14.40
C GLN A 68 19.81 4.10 14.47
N GLU A 69 19.72 4.66 15.67
CA GLU A 69 19.59 6.12 15.81
C GLU A 69 20.84 6.85 15.29
N GLU A 70 22.01 6.25 15.42
CA GLU A 70 23.28 6.74 14.88
C GLU A 70 23.34 6.76 13.35
N ASP A 71 22.60 5.88 12.67
CA ASP A 71 22.53 5.82 11.21
C ASP A 71 21.51 6.83 10.63
N LYS A 72 20.66 7.42 11.48
CA LYS A 72 19.61 8.35 11.05
C LYS A 72 20.16 9.76 10.95
N LYS A 73 19.88 10.40 9.83
CA LYS A 73 20.27 11.80 9.60
C LYS A 73 19.17 12.74 10.07
N PRO A 74 19.52 13.96 10.54
CA PRO A 74 18.54 15.00 10.78
C PRO A 74 17.78 15.30 9.48
N VAL A 75 16.44 15.25 9.53
CA VAL A 75 15.60 15.55 8.36
C VAL A 75 14.98 16.93 8.52
N PRO A 76 15.32 17.92 7.65
CA PRO A 76 14.74 19.25 7.67
C PRO A 76 13.21 19.22 7.57
N TRP A 77 12.52 20.23 8.10
CA TRP A 77 11.05 20.32 8.07
C TRP A 77 10.46 20.17 6.67
N ILE A 78 11.09 20.79 5.66
CA ILE A 78 10.63 20.72 4.26
C ILE A 78 10.68 19.28 3.75
N GLU A 79 11.70 18.50 4.13
CA GLU A 79 11.82 17.09 3.74
C GLU A 79 10.88 16.19 4.55
N GLN A 80 10.39 16.63 5.71
CA GLN A 80 9.32 15.95 6.44
C GLN A 80 7.97 16.05 5.70
N LEU A 81 7.77 17.03 4.80
CA LEU A 81 6.58 17.07 3.94
C LEU A 81 6.48 15.85 3.02
N THR A 82 7.60 15.19 2.72
CA THR A 82 7.64 13.93 1.98
C THR A 82 6.74 12.86 2.63
N MET A 83 6.53 12.93 3.95
CA MET A 83 5.57 12.05 4.65
C MET A 83 4.15 12.16 4.07
N ALA A 84 3.74 13.32 3.55
CA ALA A 84 2.45 13.49 2.89
C ALA A 84 2.56 13.38 1.36
N LEU A 85 3.59 13.99 0.77
CA LEU A 85 3.73 14.11 -0.69
C LEU A 85 4.00 12.76 -1.38
N LEU A 86 4.73 11.85 -0.72
CA LEU A 86 4.94 10.48 -1.22
C LEU A 86 3.62 9.76 -1.44
N TRP A 87 2.74 9.79 -0.44
CA TRP A 87 1.45 9.13 -0.52
C TRP A 87 0.51 9.83 -1.50
N ALA A 88 0.61 11.15 -1.63
CA ALA A 88 -0.12 11.88 -2.65
C ALA A 88 0.23 11.44 -4.06
N SER A 89 1.52 11.23 -4.34
CA SER A 89 1.97 10.67 -5.61
C SER A 89 1.49 9.22 -5.82
N GLY A 90 1.55 8.40 -4.77
CA GLY A 90 1.13 6.99 -4.85
C GLY A 90 -0.38 6.77 -5.01
N THR A 91 -1.20 7.71 -4.55
CA THR A 91 -2.68 7.55 -4.52
C THR A 91 -3.42 8.39 -5.56
N MET A 92 -2.82 9.46 -6.13
CA MET A 92 -3.42 10.18 -7.26
C MET A 92 -3.13 9.45 -8.59
N ASN A 93 -3.80 8.31 -8.80
CA ASN A 93 -3.60 7.46 -9.97
C ASN A 93 -4.93 7.09 -10.65
N THR A 94 -4.84 6.51 -11.85
CA THR A 94 -6.00 6.08 -12.66
C THR A 94 -6.86 5.02 -11.97
N SER A 95 -6.27 4.20 -11.09
CA SER A 95 -6.99 3.20 -10.29
C SER A 95 -7.98 3.86 -9.35
N CYS A 96 -7.55 4.89 -8.61
CA CYS A 96 -8.44 5.63 -7.72
C CYS A 96 -9.55 6.32 -8.53
N PHE A 97 -9.24 6.87 -9.70
CA PHE A 97 -10.28 7.37 -10.61
C PHE A 97 -11.30 6.29 -10.98
N ALA A 98 -10.85 5.10 -11.35
CA ALA A 98 -11.72 3.96 -11.69
C ALA A 98 -12.60 3.53 -10.51
N THR A 99 -12.05 3.44 -9.30
CA THR A 99 -12.79 3.05 -8.08
C THR A 99 -13.98 3.99 -7.82
N GLY A 100 -13.89 5.26 -8.20
CA GLY A 100 -14.99 6.22 -8.06
C GLY A 100 -16.27 5.85 -8.82
N PHE A 101 -16.19 4.98 -9.82
CA PHE A 101 -17.35 4.54 -10.61
C PHE A 101 -18.25 3.56 -9.83
N LEU A 102 -17.68 2.85 -8.84
CA LEU A 102 -18.41 1.83 -8.07
C LEU A 102 -19.60 2.40 -7.29
N GLY A 103 -19.54 3.68 -6.88
CA GLY A 103 -20.67 4.33 -6.24
C GLY A 103 -21.90 4.42 -7.14
N ALA A 104 -21.70 4.76 -8.42
CA ALA A 104 -22.79 4.79 -9.40
C ALA A 104 -23.26 3.38 -9.75
N GLU A 105 -22.34 2.42 -9.86
CA GLU A 105 -22.64 1.00 -10.12
C GLU A 105 -23.52 0.38 -9.02
N PHE A 106 -23.29 0.75 -7.76
CA PHE A 106 -24.15 0.35 -6.63
C PHE A 106 -25.46 1.14 -6.53
N GLY A 107 -25.73 2.04 -7.47
CA GLY A 107 -26.98 2.81 -7.52
C GLY A 107 -27.06 3.96 -6.52
N LEU A 108 -25.90 4.47 -6.03
CA LEU A 108 -25.86 5.65 -5.17
C LEU A 108 -26.00 6.94 -5.97
N SER A 109 -26.59 7.96 -5.34
CA SER A 109 -26.52 9.31 -5.89
C SER A 109 -25.10 9.88 -5.79
N LEU A 110 -24.78 10.86 -6.64
CA LEU A 110 -23.46 11.53 -6.63
C LEU A 110 -23.09 12.05 -5.24
N LYS A 111 -24.04 12.68 -4.53
CA LYS A 111 -23.79 13.22 -3.17
C LYS A 111 -23.40 12.13 -2.19
N GLN A 112 -24.08 10.98 -2.23
CA GLN A 112 -23.77 9.86 -1.35
C GLN A 112 -22.39 9.27 -1.67
N ALA A 113 -22.11 9.03 -2.96
CA ALA A 113 -20.82 8.51 -3.40
C ALA A 113 -19.65 9.41 -2.98
N ILE A 114 -19.77 10.73 -3.16
CA ILE A 114 -18.75 11.70 -2.73
C ILE A 114 -18.53 11.67 -1.23
N LEU A 115 -19.60 11.73 -0.43
CA LEU A 115 -19.49 11.76 1.02
C LEU A 115 -18.87 10.48 1.56
N VAL A 116 -19.35 9.31 1.12
CA VAL A 116 -18.78 8.01 1.50
C VAL A 116 -17.30 7.96 1.13
N THR A 117 -16.95 8.36 -0.09
CA THR A 117 -15.57 8.36 -0.58
C THR A 117 -14.63 9.17 0.31
N ILE A 118 -15.01 10.41 0.67
CA ILE A 118 -14.17 11.29 1.49
C ILE A 118 -14.00 10.73 2.91
N PHE A 119 -15.11 10.34 3.55
CA PHE A 119 -15.06 9.83 4.92
C PHE A 119 -14.34 8.49 5.03
N ALA A 120 -14.60 7.56 4.11
CA ALA A 120 -13.93 6.26 4.07
C ALA A 120 -12.43 6.41 3.79
N SER A 121 -12.03 7.32 2.88
CA SER A 121 -10.61 7.62 2.62
C SER A 121 -9.92 8.17 3.87
N LEU A 122 -10.61 9.02 4.64
CA LEU A 122 -10.08 9.55 5.90
C LEU A 122 -9.94 8.47 6.98
N LEU A 123 -10.94 7.60 7.11
CA LEU A 123 -10.91 6.49 8.06
C LEU A 123 -9.79 5.49 7.74
N GLY A 124 -9.67 5.08 6.47
CA GLY A 124 -8.58 4.19 6.04
C GLY A 124 -7.21 4.86 6.13
N GLY A 125 -7.13 6.15 5.76
CA GLY A 125 -5.92 6.95 5.91
C GLY A 125 -5.46 7.05 7.36
N ALA A 126 -6.38 7.15 8.32
CA ALA A 126 -6.08 7.20 9.76
C ALA A 126 -5.48 5.87 10.26
N VAL A 127 -5.96 4.73 9.75
CA VAL A 127 -5.40 3.41 10.04
C VAL A 127 -3.94 3.32 9.58
N THR A 128 -3.67 3.78 8.35
CA THR A 128 -2.31 3.84 7.83
C THR A 128 -1.44 4.84 8.59
N GLY A 129 -1.96 6.03 8.88
CA GLY A 129 -1.25 7.06 9.65
C GLY A 129 -0.88 6.59 11.05
N TYR A 130 -1.73 5.79 11.71
CA TYR A 130 -1.41 5.17 12.99
C TYR A 130 -0.22 4.22 12.86
N CYS A 131 -0.27 3.30 11.91
CA CYS A 131 0.81 2.34 11.64
C CYS A 131 2.13 3.03 11.30
N ALA A 132 2.07 4.17 10.61
CA ALA A 132 3.22 5.00 10.26
C ALA A 132 4.03 5.49 11.47
N THR A 133 3.37 5.66 12.62
CA THR A 133 4.02 6.16 13.84
C THR A 133 5.09 5.21 14.38
N PHE A 134 5.07 3.93 13.99
CA PHE A 134 6.02 2.93 14.44
C PHE A 134 7.36 3.03 13.71
N GLY A 135 7.39 3.38 12.42
CA GLY A 135 8.58 3.30 11.59
C GLY A 135 9.77 4.10 12.14
N ALA A 136 9.59 5.40 12.32
CA ALA A 136 10.67 6.26 12.82
C ALA A 136 11.06 5.93 14.27
N ALA A 137 10.10 5.51 15.11
CA ALA A 137 10.34 5.20 16.52
C ALA A 137 11.17 3.91 16.70
N THR A 138 10.90 2.90 15.88
CA THR A 138 11.55 1.58 16.00
C THR A 138 12.79 1.45 15.12
N GLY A 139 12.86 2.21 14.01
CA GLY A 139 13.86 2.03 12.95
C GLY A 139 13.63 0.74 12.15
N LEU A 140 12.46 0.11 12.30
CA LEU A 140 12.09 -1.14 11.65
C LEU A 140 11.04 -0.92 10.56
N ARG A 141 11.15 -1.70 9.49
CA ARG A 141 10.15 -1.82 8.43
C ARG A 141 8.83 -2.36 9.01
N GLN A 142 7.71 -2.10 8.33
CA GLN A 142 6.38 -2.30 8.91
C GLN A 142 6.10 -3.76 9.31
N ILE A 143 6.43 -4.71 8.44
CA ILE A 143 6.25 -6.14 8.68
C ILE A 143 7.25 -6.70 9.73
N SER A 144 8.39 -6.03 9.97
CA SER A 144 9.30 -6.35 11.07
C SER A 144 8.72 -5.89 12.41
N VAL A 145 8.09 -4.71 12.44
CA VAL A 145 7.40 -4.19 13.64
C VAL A 145 6.27 -5.11 14.08
N SER A 146 5.48 -5.61 13.13
CA SER A 146 4.33 -6.47 13.46
C SER A 146 4.71 -7.79 14.14
N ARG A 147 5.99 -8.22 14.08
CA ARG A 147 6.48 -9.39 14.83
C ARG A 147 6.30 -9.25 16.35
N TYR A 148 6.31 -8.02 16.88
CA TYR A 148 6.06 -7.79 18.30
C TYR A 148 4.60 -8.01 18.71
N SER A 149 3.68 -8.09 17.76
CA SER A 149 2.25 -8.32 18.02
C SER A 149 1.84 -9.71 17.53
N PHE A 150 2.19 -10.03 16.28
CA PHE A 150 1.87 -11.30 15.63
C PHE A 150 2.78 -12.46 16.01
N GLY A 151 3.93 -12.21 16.65
CA GLY A 151 4.92 -13.24 16.94
C GLY A 151 5.68 -13.73 15.70
N TRP A 152 6.63 -14.64 15.90
CA TRP A 152 7.53 -15.06 14.80
C TRP A 152 6.82 -15.86 13.69
N TRP A 153 5.94 -16.79 14.05
CA TRP A 153 5.32 -17.72 13.08
C TRP A 153 4.13 -17.10 12.35
N PRO A 154 3.14 -16.49 13.03
CA PRO A 154 1.98 -15.91 12.36
C PRO A 154 2.35 -14.69 11.51
N ASN A 155 3.37 -13.93 11.91
CA ASN A 155 3.85 -12.80 11.12
C ASN A 155 4.38 -13.20 9.73
N LYS A 156 4.74 -14.47 9.51
CA LYS A 156 5.08 -14.96 8.17
C LYS A 156 3.86 -14.92 7.25
N LEU A 157 2.69 -15.29 7.75
CA LEU A 157 1.45 -15.16 6.98
C LEU A 157 1.20 -13.68 6.66
N ILE A 158 1.42 -12.78 7.61
CA ILE A 158 1.27 -11.34 7.40
C ILE A 158 2.24 -10.81 6.34
N ALA A 159 3.50 -11.25 6.36
CA ALA A 159 4.47 -10.91 5.33
C ALA A 159 4.03 -11.40 3.93
N LEU A 160 3.53 -12.64 3.84
CA LEU A 160 3.00 -13.20 2.59
C LEU A 160 1.76 -12.44 2.09
N LEU A 161 0.82 -12.14 2.98
CA LEU A 161 -0.39 -11.36 2.65
C LEU A 161 0.00 -9.98 2.13
N ASN A 162 0.96 -9.30 2.77
CA ASN A 162 1.47 -8.02 2.29
C ASN A 162 2.12 -8.15 0.91
N SER A 163 2.94 -9.18 0.66
CA SER A 163 3.51 -9.43 -0.67
C SER A 163 2.42 -9.61 -1.74
N ILE A 164 1.37 -10.38 -1.45
CA ILE A 164 0.23 -10.59 -2.37
C ILE A 164 -0.52 -9.28 -2.60
N GLN A 165 -0.81 -8.52 -1.55
CA GLN A 165 -1.44 -7.20 -1.64
C GLN A 165 -0.66 -6.28 -2.58
N GLN A 166 0.65 -6.17 -2.41
CA GLN A 166 1.46 -5.30 -3.26
C GLN A 166 1.45 -5.75 -4.73
N MET A 167 1.50 -7.05 -5.00
CA MET A 167 1.35 -7.56 -6.37
C MET A 167 -0.04 -7.27 -6.94
N GLY A 168 -1.09 -7.31 -6.12
CA GLY A 168 -2.45 -6.96 -6.51
C GLY A 168 -2.59 -5.49 -6.92
N TRP A 169 -2.01 -4.56 -6.14
CA TRP A 169 -1.97 -3.13 -6.48
C TRP A 169 -1.20 -2.85 -7.77
N ALA A 170 -0.09 -3.56 -7.96
CA ALA A 170 0.68 -3.44 -9.19
C ALA A 170 -0.10 -3.99 -10.41
N ALA A 171 -0.85 -5.07 -10.23
CA ALA A 171 -1.70 -5.60 -11.30
C ALA A 171 -2.78 -4.59 -11.72
N VAL A 172 -3.47 -3.93 -10.76
CA VAL A 172 -4.43 -2.85 -11.05
C VAL A 172 -3.79 -1.71 -11.83
N SER A 173 -2.59 -1.30 -11.41
CA SER A 173 -1.87 -0.19 -12.04
C SER A 173 -1.42 -0.53 -13.47
N CYS A 174 -1.04 -1.80 -13.71
CA CYS A 174 -0.80 -2.31 -15.06
C CYS A 174 -2.06 -2.32 -15.93
N ILE A 175 -3.21 -2.77 -15.40
CA ILE A 175 -4.47 -2.82 -16.16
C ILE A 175 -4.92 -1.41 -16.53
N THR A 176 -5.03 -0.52 -15.54
CA THR A 176 -5.50 0.86 -15.74
C THR A 176 -4.55 1.68 -16.61
N GLY A 177 -3.24 1.53 -16.41
CA GLY A 177 -2.25 2.17 -17.28
C GLY A 177 -2.19 1.56 -18.68
N GLY A 178 -2.46 0.26 -18.84
CA GLY A 178 -2.60 -0.40 -20.13
C GLY A 178 -3.83 0.09 -20.91
N LEU A 179 -4.96 0.31 -20.23
CA LEU A 179 -6.16 0.94 -20.80
C LEU A 179 -5.86 2.38 -21.26
N ALA A 180 -5.16 3.16 -20.43
CA ALA A 180 -4.74 4.50 -20.81
C ALA A 180 -3.80 4.50 -22.04
N LEU A 181 -2.83 3.57 -22.10
CA LEU A 181 -1.90 3.47 -23.22
C LEU A 181 -2.60 3.02 -24.52
N THR A 182 -3.57 2.10 -24.41
CA THR A 182 -4.42 1.67 -25.52
C THR A 182 -5.14 2.89 -26.12
N ALA A 183 -5.78 3.71 -25.28
CA ALA A 183 -6.48 4.90 -25.71
C ALA A 183 -5.56 5.97 -26.30
N VAL A 184 -4.39 6.25 -25.70
CA VAL A 184 -3.40 7.20 -26.25
C VAL A 184 -2.97 6.81 -27.66
N SER A 185 -2.81 5.50 -27.88
CA SER A 185 -2.43 4.93 -29.17
C SER A 185 -3.59 4.78 -30.15
N ASP A 186 -4.80 5.24 -29.84
CA ASP A 186 -6.02 4.99 -30.63
C ASP A 186 -6.22 3.50 -30.98
N GLY A 187 -5.90 2.60 -30.04
CA GLY A 187 -6.05 1.15 -30.20
C GLY A 187 -4.91 0.43 -30.92
N HIS A 188 -3.87 1.13 -31.39
CA HIS A 188 -2.70 0.48 -32.03
C HIS A 188 -1.91 -0.38 -31.04
N VAL A 189 -1.90 -0.02 -29.75
CA VAL A 189 -1.37 -0.84 -28.66
C VAL A 189 -2.54 -1.57 -28.02
N SER A 190 -2.53 -2.91 -28.07
CA SER A 190 -3.56 -3.70 -27.38
C SER A 190 -3.40 -3.61 -25.86
N LEU A 191 -4.48 -3.86 -25.11
CA LEU A 191 -4.45 -3.83 -23.64
C LEU A 191 -3.38 -4.76 -23.05
N ILE A 192 -3.24 -5.98 -23.59
CA ILE A 192 -2.22 -6.93 -23.13
C ILE A 192 -0.82 -6.39 -23.39
N LEU A 193 -0.57 -5.82 -24.58
CA LEU A 193 0.72 -5.21 -24.90
C LEU A 193 0.99 -4.01 -23.97
N GLY A 194 -0.01 -3.20 -23.68
CA GLY A 194 0.11 -2.09 -22.73
C GLY A 194 0.48 -2.56 -21.33
N ILE A 195 -0.20 -3.58 -20.81
CA ILE A 195 0.12 -4.22 -19.52
C ILE A 195 1.59 -4.69 -19.50
N VAL A 196 2.06 -5.37 -20.56
CA VAL A 196 3.44 -5.85 -20.66
C VAL A 196 4.43 -4.68 -20.66
N ILE A 197 4.17 -3.63 -21.45
CA ILE A 197 5.01 -2.44 -21.52
C ILE A 197 5.14 -1.80 -20.13
N LEU A 198 4.03 -1.56 -19.44
CA LEU A 198 4.06 -0.97 -18.10
C LEU A 198 4.82 -1.83 -17.09
N ALA A 199 4.58 -3.15 -17.09
CA ALA A 199 5.26 -4.07 -16.18
C ALA A 199 6.78 -4.10 -16.42
N VAL A 200 7.22 -4.13 -17.68
CA VAL A 200 8.65 -4.16 -18.05
C VAL A 200 9.34 -2.85 -17.70
N VAL A 201 8.70 -1.71 -17.97
CA VAL A 201 9.25 -0.39 -17.63
C VAL A 201 9.35 -0.23 -16.10
N ALA A 202 8.32 -0.62 -15.35
CA ALA A 202 8.36 -0.57 -13.89
C ALA A 202 9.45 -1.49 -13.32
N LEU A 203 9.62 -2.70 -13.87
CA LEU A 203 10.71 -3.60 -13.50
C LEU A 203 12.08 -2.95 -13.76
N ALA A 204 12.28 -2.35 -14.94
CA ALA A 204 13.55 -1.69 -15.26
C ALA A 204 13.87 -0.54 -14.29
N ILE A 205 12.88 0.28 -13.96
CA ILE A 205 13.03 1.39 -13.01
C ILE A 205 13.28 0.89 -11.59
N SER A 206 12.70 -0.25 -11.19
CA SER A 206 12.91 -0.82 -9.85
C SER A 206 14.38 -1.17 -9.56
N PHE A 207 15.22 -1.31 -10.59
CA PHE A 207 16.67 -1.51 -10.46
C PHE A 207 17.48 -0.21 -10.33
N VAL A 208 16.87 0.96 -10.55
CA VAL A 208 17.53 2.28 -10.53
C VAL A 208 17.75 2.81 -9.10
N GLY A 209 17.24 2.11 -8.08
CA GLY A 209 17.47 2.42 -6.66
C GLY A 209 16.43 3.36 -6.04
N LEU A 210 16.23 3.26 -4.71
CA LEU A 210 15.13 3.92 -4.00
C LEU A 210 15.26 5.46 -4.00
N ASN A 211 16.49 5.98 -3.95
CA ASN A 211 16.73 7.43 -3.88
C ASN A 211 16.24 8.17 -5.13
N ALA A 212 16.44 7.60 -6.32
CA ALA A 212 15.96 8.18 -7.57
C ALA A 212 14.42 8.24 -7.60
N ILE A 213 13.77 7.16 -7.12
CA ILE A 213 12.32 7.06 -7.02
C ILE A 213 11.80 8.12 -6.05
N LEU A 214 12.31 8.18 -4.81
CA LEU A 214 11.85 9.15 -3.81
C LEU A 214 12.01 10.61 -4.25
N VAL A 215 13.05 10.93 -5.04
CA VAL A 215 13.23 12.27 -5.62
C VAL A 215 12.15 12.57 -6.64
N TYR A 216 11.80 11.62 -7.51
CA TYR A 216 10.70 11.76 -8.48
C TYR A 216 9.34 11.91 -7.77
N GLU A 217 9.06 11.05 -6.79
CA GLU A 217 7.81 11.01 -6.03
C GLU A 217 7.48 12.35 -5.36
N ARG A 218 8.52 13.06 -4.89
CA ARG A 218 8.37 14.38 -4.26
C ARG A 218 7.71 15.42 -5.16
N TYR A 219 7.80 15.28 -6.48
CA TYR A 219 7.27 16.24 -7.44
C TYR A 219 6.10 15.69 -8.27
N ALA A 220 6.04 14.38 -8.49
CA ALA A 220 5.05 13.74 -9.35
C ALA A 220 3.60 14.01 -8.90
N TRP A 221 3.35 14.07 -7.59
CA TRP A 221 2.02 14.35 -7.05
C TRP A 221 1.39 15.64 -7.61
N PHE A 222 2.19 16.68 -7.84
CA PHE A 222 1.67 17.97 -8.30
C PHE A 222 1.17 17.90 -9.74
N ILE A 223 1.86 17.11 -10.58
CA ILE A 223 1.44 16.86 -11.96
C ILE A 223 0.09 16.14 -11.96
N PHE A 224 -0.04 15.06 -11.18
CA PHE A 224 -1.30 14.31 -11.09
C PHE A 224 -2.43 15.14 -10.50
N PHE A 225 -2.15 15.96 -9.48
CA PHE A 225 -3.10 16.90 -8.92
C PHE A 225 -3.65 17.85 -9.99
N VAL A 226 -2.79 18.47 -10.80
CA VAL A 226 -3.21 19.37 -11.88
C VAL A 226 -4.09 18.62 -12.90
N ILE A 227 -3.74 17.37 -13.27
CA ILE A 227 -4.55 16.55 -14.17
C ILE A 227 -5.96 16.34 -13.59
N PHE A 228 -6.07 15.97 -12.31
CA PHE A 228 -7.38 15.79 -11.68
C PHE A 228 -8.17 17.11 -11.57
N MET A 229 -7.51 18.25 -11.34
CA MET A 229 -8.19 19.55 -11.38
C MET A 229 -8.73 19.88 -12.78
N ILE A 230 -8.00 19.52 -13.84
CA ILE A 230 -8.49 19.63 -15.22
C ILE A 230 -9.69 18.71 -15.45
N ILE A 231 -9.64 17.46 -14.97
CA ILE A 231 -10.79 16.54 -15.05
C ILE A 231 -12.02 17.16 -14.38
N PHE A 232 -11.88 17.72 -13.17
CA PHE A 232 -12.99 18.43 -12.52
C PHE A 232 -13.51 19.62 -13.32
N GLY A 233 -12.61 20.43 -13.89
CA GLY A 233 -12.98 21.60 -14.70
C GLY A 233 -13.75 21.25 -15.97
N GLU A 234 -13.33 20.20 -16.68
CA GLU A 234 -13.95 19.78 -17.94
C GLU A 234 -15.27 19.03 -17.73
N THR A 235 -15.33 18.21 -16.66
CA THR A 235 -16.44 17.26 -16.45
C THR A 235 -17.50 17.75 -15.47
N GLY A 236 -17.15 18.63 -14.53
CA GLY A 236 -18.03 19.00 -13.42
C GLY A 236 -19.36 19.64 -13.83
N ARG A 237 -19.40 20.35 -14.96
CA ARG A 237 -20.64 20.94 -15.51
C ARG A 237 -21.67 19.91 -16.01
N PHE A 238 -21.24 18.67 -16.21
CA PHE A 238 -22.08 17.56 -16.66
C PHE A 238 -22.45 16.61 -15.52
N ALA A 239 -22.01 16.88 -14.30
CA ALA A 239 -22.31 16.06 -13.14
C ALA A 239 -23.81 16.02 -12.87
N ASP A 240 -24.38 14.82 -12.73
CA ASP A 240 -25.77 14.66 -12.36
C ASP A 240 -25.93 14.70 -10.84
N ASN A 241 -26.38 15.85 -10.35
CA ASN A 241 -26.63 16.08 -8.93
C ASN A 241 -28.13 16.11 -8.58
N THR A 242 -28.98 15.71 -9.52
CA THR A 242 -30.44 15.82 -9.42
C THR A 242 -31.12 14.46 -9.36
N SER A 243 -30.54 13.44 -9.98
CA SER A 243 -31.12 12.10 -9.93
C SER A 243 -31.10 11.54 -8.51
N PRO A 244 -32.24 10.99 -8.02
CA PRO A 244 -32.27 10.27 -6.77
C PRO A 244 -31.43 8.98 -6.87
N PRO A 245 -31.01 8.40 -5.73
CA PRO A 245 -30.37 7.09 -5.75
C PRO A 245 -31.32 6.05 -6.35
N ALA A 246 -30.78 5.13 -7.15
CA ALA A 246 -31.51 3.99 -7.68
C ALA A 246 -31.77 2.95 -6.58
N ALA A 247 -30.83 2.79 -5.64
CA ALA A 247 -31.00 1.95 -4.46
C ALA A 247 -31.89 2.64 -3.41
N THR A 248 -32.78 1.88 -2.77
CA THR A 248 -33.68 2.38 -1.72
C THR A 248 -33.72 1.44 -0.51
N GLY A 249 -34.22 1.92 0.63
CA GLY A 249 -34.40 1.11 1.83
C GLY A 249 -33.10 0.44 2.31
N ALA A 250 -33.18 -0.84 2.67
CA ALA A 250 -32.02 -1.61 3.13
C ALA A 250 -30.96 -1.82 2.03
N THR A 251 -31.37 -1.89 0.76
CA THR A 251 -30.46 -1.99 -0.39
C THR A 251 -29.57 -0.75 -0.52
N LEU A 252 -30.11 0.45 -0.23
CA LEU A 252 -29.30 1.67 -0.16
C LEU A 252 -28.26 1.62 0.96
N SER A 253 -28.63 1.12 2.13
CA SER A 253 -27.68 0.92 3.24
C SER A 253 -26.59 -0.06 2.86
N GLY A 254 -26.93 -1.18 2.21
CA GLY A 254 -25.97 -2.15 1.70
C GLY A 254 -24.99 -1.53 0.71
N ALA A 255 -25.49 -0.79 -0.29
CA ALA A 255 -24.66 -0.08 -1.27
C ALA A 255 -23.69 0.94 -0.63
N ILE A 256 -24.13 1.67 0.40
CA ILE A 256 -23.28 2.61 1.15
C ILE A 256 -22.17 1.87 1.89
N LEU A 257 -22.51 0.76 2.55
CA LEU A 257 -21.56 -0.07 3.31
C LEU A 257 -20.53 -0.72 2.39
N SER A 258 -20.95 -1.25 1.23
CA SER A 258 -20.06 -1.81 0.21
C SER A 258 -19.12 -0.76 -0.37
N LEU A 259 -19.60 0.45 -0.71
CA LEU A 259 -18.69 1.53 -1.14
C LEU A 259 -17.73 1.95 -0.02
N LEU A 260 -18.21 2.03 1.22
CA LEU A 260 -17.38 2.35 2.38
C LEU A 260 -16.26 1.33 2.53
N ALA A 261 -16.54 0.03 2.45
CA ALA A 261 -15.57 -1.03 2.59
C ALA A 261 -14.45 -0.95 1.53
N ILE A 262 -14.81 -0.72 0.27
CA ILE A 262 -13.89 -0.61 -0.85
C ILE A 262 -12.97 0.61 -0.68
N VAL A 263 -13.54 1.79 -0.41
CA VAL A 263 -12.75 3.02 -0.29
C VAL A 263 -11.90 3.01 0.98
N TYR A 264 -12.45 2.52 2.09
CA TYR A 264 -11.69 2.30 3.33
C TYR A 264 -10.50 1.36 3.07
N GLY A 265 -10.73 0.22 2.42
CA GLY A 265 -9.70 -0.77 2.12
C GLY A 265 -8.61 -0.23 1.22
N SER A 266 -8.95 0.60 0.24
CA SER A 266 -7.98 1.33 -0.58
C SER A 266 -6.99 2.13 0.26
N SER A 267 -7.47 2.95 1.21
CA SER A 267 -6.60 3.80 2.02
C SER A 267 -5.95 3.06 3.21
N ALA A 268 -6.62 2.06 3.79
CA ALA A 268 -6.11 1.27 4.91
C ALA A 268 -5.01 0.29 4.49
N SER A 269 -5.03 -0.19 3.23
CA SER A 269 -4.07 -1.18 2.75
C SER A 269 -2.60 -0.76 2.88
N TRP A 270 -2.32 0.55 2.79
CA TRP A 270 -0.97 1.11 2.92
C TRP A 270 -0.35 0.91 4.33
N CYS A 271 -1.16 0.55 5.33
CA CYS A 271 -0.73 0.39 6.73
C CYS A 271 0.32 -0.70 6.95
N THR A 272 0.49 -1.63 6.00
CA THR A 272 1.41 -2.76 6.07
C THR A 272 2.76 -2.50 5.40
N MET A 273 2.94 -1.33 4.79
CA MET A 273 4.20 -0.90 4.19
C MET A 273 4.63 0.52 4.57
N VAL A 274 3.75 1.30 5.20
CA VAL A 274 3.99 2.72 5.49
C VAL A 274 5.29 3.00 6.26
N SER A 275 5.63 2.18 7.25
CA SER A 275 6.86 2.34 8.03
C SER A 275 8.10 2.05 7.22
N ASP A 276 8.00 1.37 6.08
CA ASP A 276 9.14 1.10 5.22
C ASP A 276 9.78 2.41 4.79
N TYR A 277 8.97 3.42 4.47
CA TYR A 277 9.49 4.71 4.07
C TYR A 277 9.96 5.56 5.25
N TYR A 278 9.61 5.21 6.50
CA TYR A 278 9.82 6.11 7.64
C TYR A 278 10.99 5.71 8.55
N VAL A 279 11.63 4.57 8.29
CA VAL A 279 12.77 4.05 9.09
C VAL A 279 13.95 5.02 9.20
N HIS A 280 14.10 5.96 8.26
CA HIS A 280 15.22 6.91 8.21
C HIS A 280 14.96 8.20 9.02
N TYR A 281 13.72 8.46 9.44
CA TYR A 281 13.42 9.65 10.24
C TYR A 281 13.87 9.46 11.70
N PRO A 282 14.31 10.54 12.38
CA PRO A 282 14.72 10.51 13.79
C PRO A 282 13.65 9.90 14.72
N ALA A 283 14.06 9.14 15.74
CA ALA A 283 13.12 8.53 16.69
C ALA A 283 12.35 9.56 17.54
N ASN A 284 12.86 10.79 17.65
CA ASN A 284 12.19 11.88 18.36
C ASN A 284 11.18 12.68 17.50
N VAL A 285 10.97 12.30 16.22
CA VAL A 285 9.97 12.99 15.38
C VAL A 285 8.57 12.90 16.02
N SER A 286 7.84 14.01 16.01
CA SER A 286 6.50 14.08 16.63
C SER A 286 5.56 13.04 16.02
N ARG A 287 4.97 12.18 16.87
CA ARG A 287 4.05 11.13 16.44
C ARG A 287 2.75 11.69 15.89
N VAL A 288 2.25 12.80 16.45
CA VAL A 288 1.05 13.49 15.94
C VAL A 288 1.31 14.03 14.55
N LYS A 289 2.50 14.60 14.31
CA LYS A 289 2.89 15.06 12.98
C LYS A 289 2.91 13.92 11.97
N VAL A 290 3.57 12.80 12.32
CA VAL A 290 3.61 11.60 11.47
C VAL A 290 2.19 11.15 11.16
N PHE A 291 1.35 10.96 12.18
CA PHE A 291 -0.05 10.55 12.02
C PHE A 291 -0.83 11.48 11.09
N VAL A 292 -0.82 12.80 11.34
CA VAL A 292 -1.62 13.77 10.57
C VAL A 292 -1.10 13.88 9.14
N MET A 293 0.21 14.00 8.93
CA MET A 293 0.80 14.13 7.60
C MET A 293 0.54 12.90 6.74
N THR A 294 0.69 11.69 7.30
CA THR A 294 0.41 10.45 6.57
C THR A 294 -1.08 10.28 6.30
N THR A 295 -1.93 10.51 7.31
CA THR A 295 -3.39 10.36 7.18
C THR A 295 -3.93 11.28 6.09
N LEU A 296 -3.60 12.57 6.15
CA LEU A 296 -4.05 13.54 5.15
C LEU A 296 -3.35 13.34 3.81
N GLY A 297 -2.09 12.93 3.81
CA GLY A 297 -1.31 12.58 2.62
C GLY A 297 -1.82 11.36 1.87
N ILE A 298 -2.66 10.52 2.47
CA ILE A 298 -3.38 9.43 1.80
C ILE A 298 -4.82 9.85 1.50
N ALA A 299 -5.53 10.36 2.50
CA ALA A 299 -6.97 10.59 2.41
C ALA A 299 -7.36 11.66 1.39
N ILE A 300 -6.68 12.81 1.39
CA ILE A 300 -6.96 13.92 0.47
C ILE A 300 -6.70 13.51 -1.00
N PRO A 301 -5.51 13.00 -1.37
CA PRO A 301 -5.23 12.59 -2.74
C PRO A 301 -6.11 11.44 -3.23
N THR A 302 -6.36 10.43 -2.39
CA THR A 302 -7.31 9.35 -2.71
C THR A 302 -8.69 9.91 -2.99
N SER A 303 -9.18 10.82 -2.14
CA SER A 303 -10.47 11.48 -2.31
C SER A 303 -10.53 12.28 -3.61
N ILE A 304 -9.48 13.03 -3.96
CA ILE A 304 -9.42 13.81 -5.21
C ILE A 304 -9.59 12.89 -6.42
N GLY A 305 -8.86 11.77 -6.48
CA GLY A 305 -8.95 10.82 -7.58
C GLY A 305 -10.30 10.12 -7.67
N MET A 306 -10.79 9.57 -6.55
CA MET A 306 -12.06 8.83 -6.51
C MET A 306 -13.28 9.73 -6.69
N VAL A 307 -13.27 10.94 -6.15
CA VAL A 307 -14.38 11.91 -6.35
C VAL A 307 -14.43 12.37 -7.81
N ALA A 308 -13.29 12.52 -8.49
CA ALA A 308 -13.30 12.77 -9.94
C ALA A 308 -13.99 11.60 -10.68
N GLY A 309 -13.73 10.35 -10.28
CA GLY A 309 -14.44 9.18 -10.80
C GLY A 309 -15.94 9.24 -10.53
N CYS A 310 -16.37 9.58 -9.30
CA CYS A 310 -17.79 9.72 -8.95
C CYS A 310 -18.50 10.75 -9.83
N VAL A 311 -17.85 11.91 -10.04
CA VAL A 311 -18.38 13.00 -10.89
C VAL A 311 -18.56 12.53 -12.32
N VAL A 312 -17.54 11.90 -12.91
CA VAL A 312 -17.61 11.41 -14.29
C VAL A 312 -18.64 10.28 -14.42
N ALA A 313 -18.69 9.35 -13.48
CA ALA A 313 -19.67 8.27 -13.46
C ALA A 313 -21.11 8.80 -13.42
N SER A 314 -21.39 9.84 -12.61
CA SER A 314 -22.71 10.48 -12.59
C SER A 314 -23.10 11.12 -13.93
N ALA A 315 -22.12 11.65 -14.66
CA ALA A 315 -22.37 12.33 -15.93
C ALA A 315 -22.76 11.36 -17.05
N LEU A 316 -22.44 10.05 -16.92
CA LEU A 316 -22.83 9.02 -17.89
C LEU A 316 -24.34 8.98 -18.13
N ASN A 317 -25.15 9.26 -17.10
CA ASN A 317 -26.61 9.34 -17.21
C ASN A 317 -27.10 10.42 -18.20
N SER A 318 -26.31 11.48 -18.38
CA SER A 318 -26.66 12.65 -19.20
C SER A 318 -25.87 12.74 -20.51
N LYS A 319 -24.83 11.91 -20.66
CA LYS A 319 -23.88 11.91 -21.77
C LYS A 319 -23.73 10.51 -22.37
N PRO A 320 -24.61 10.12 -23.33
CA PRO A 320 -24.54 8.81 -23.99
C PRO A 320 -23.18 8.56 -24.64
N GLU A 321 -22.59 9.58 -25.26
CA GLU A 321 -21.24 9.55 -25.86
C GLU A 321 -20.13 9.15 -24.86
N TRP A 322 -20.31 9.43 -23.57
CA TRP A 322 -19.37 9.01 -22.53
C TRP A 322 -19.65 7.59 -22.04
N SER A 323 -20.92 7.18 -22.01
CA SER A 323 -21.30 5.79 -21.71
C SER A 323 -20.71 4.85 -22.76
N ASP A 324 -20.87 5.16 -24.05
CA ASP A 324 -20.33 4.37 -25.15
C ASP A 324 -18.79 4.25 -25.05
N ALA A 325 -18.11 5.37 -24.75
CA ALA A 325 -16.66 5.39 -24.57
C ALA A 325 -16.19 4.64 -23.31
N TYR A 326 -17.03 4.55 -22.27
CA TYR A 326 -16.73 3.78 -21.07
C TYR A 326 -16.79 2.28 -21.34
N ASP A 327 -17.75 1.83 -22.17
CA ASP A 327 -17.87 0.44 -22.60
C ASP A 327 -16.67 -0.02 -23.45
N GLU A 328 -16.05 0.89 -24.21
CA GLU A 328 -14.78 0.64 -24.90
C GLU A 328 -13.58 0.59 -23.92
N GLY A 329 -13.68 1.27 -22.79
CA GLY A 329 -12.73 1.21 -21.68
C GLY A 329 -12.40 2.58 -21.09
N LEU A 330 -12.00 2.57 -19.81
CA LEU A 330 -11.73 3.78 -19.02
C LEU A 330 -10.77 4.78 -19.70
N GLY A 331 -9.77 4.29 -20.44
CA GLY A 331 -8.84 5.16 -21.17
C GLY A 331 -9.52 5.96 -22.28
N TYR A 332 -10.46 5.35 -23.02
CA TYR A 332 -11.22 6.01 -24.07
C TYR A 332 -12.20 7.03 -23.49
N LEU A 333 -12.85 6.71 -22.37
CA LEU A 333 -13.66 7.68 -21.63
C LEU A 333 -12.86 8.93 -21.26
N ILE A 334 -11.66 8.77 -20.67
CA ILE A 334 -10.81 9.91 -20.32
C ILE A 334 -10.39 10.70 -21.57
N GLN A 335 -10.14 10.02 -22.70
CA GLN A 335 -9.83 10.69 -23.97
C GLN A 335 -11.01 11.51 -24.48
N THR A 336 -12.24 11.00 -24.36
CA THR A 336 -13.47 11.61 -24.86
C THR A 336 -13.94 12.78 -24.00
N MET A 337 -13.81 12.67 -22.67
CA MET A 337 -14.31 13.68 -21.73
C MET A 337 -13.41 14.92 -21.62
N LEU A 338 -12.17 14.86 -22.13
CA LEU A 338 -11.18 15.93 -22.04
C LEU A 338 -10.96 16.63 -23.40
N TYR A 339 -10.94 17.96 -23.39
CA TYR A 339 -10.71 18.77 -24.59
C TYR A 339 -9.48 19.69 -24.43
N PRO A 340 -8.75 20.02 -25.52
CA PRO A 340 -8.81 19.42 -26.87
C PRO A 340 -8.20 18.01 -26.90
N ARG A 341 -8.58 17.19 -27.90
CA ARG A 341 -8.19 15.77 -27.97
C ARG A 341 -6.67 15.52 -27.91
N GLY A 342 -5.87 16.38 -28.53
CA GLY A 342 -4.41 16.30 -28.45
C GLY A 342 -3.88 16.49 -27.01
N PHE A 343 -4.50 17.39 -26.25
CA PHE A 343 -4.20 17.60 -24.84
C PHE A 343 -4.68 16.44 -23.97
N ALA A 344 -5.86 15.87 -24.26
CA ALA A 344 -6.34 14.66 -23.59
C ALA A 344 -5.35 13.49 -23.68
N LYS A 345 -4.78 13.25 -24.87
CA LYS A 345 -3.73 12.23 -25.08
C LYS A 345 -2.47 12.52 -24.28
N PHE A 346 -2.07 13.78 -24.20
CA PHE A 346 -0.94 14.20 -23.37
C PHE A 346 -1.20 13.91 -21.88
N LEU A 347 -2.37 14.29 -21.36
CA LEU A 347 -2.75 14.03 -19.96
C LEU A 347 -2.84 12.53 -19.66
N LEU A 348 -3.42 11.73 -20.56
CA LEU A 348 -3.45 10.28 -20.45
C LEU A 348 -2.04 9.68 -20.41
N THR A 349 -1.13 10.17 -21.23
CA THR A 349 0.27 9.72 -21.22
C THR A 349 0.93 9.99 -19.87
N LEU A 350 0.65 11.14 -19.25
CA LEU A 350 1.11 11.43 -17.90
C LEU A 350 0.45 10.50 -16.85
N LEU A 351 -0.83 10.17 -17.00
CA LEU A 351 -1.50 9.21 -16.12
C LEU A 351 -0.93 7.79 -16.25
N VAL A 352 -0.42 7.38 -17.42
CA VAL A 352 0.33 6.11 -17.57
C VAL A 352 1.56 6.10 -16.66
N LEU A 353 2.25 7.24 -16.51
CA LEU A 353 3.39 7.35 -15.60
C LEU A 353 2.98 7.14 -14.13
N SER A 354 1.77 7.53 -13.73
CA SER A 354 1.25 7.24 -12.36
C SER A 354 1.11 5.74 -12.09
N GLY A 355 0.73 4.95 -13.10
CA GLY A 355 0.65 3.49 -13.00
C GLY A 355 2.03 2.84 -12.87
N ILE A 356 3.00 3.31 -13.68
CA ILE A 356 4.40 2.88 -13.56
C ILE A 356 4.94 3.21 -12.16
N ASN A 357 4.64 4.40 -11.66
CA ASN A 357 5.05 4.86 -10.33
C ASN A 357 4.53 3.93 -9.22
N THR A 358 3.23 3.65 -9.23
CA THR A 358 2.58 2.75 -8.27
C THR A 358 3.15 1.33 -8.34
N ASN A 359 3.50 0.84 -9.53
CA ASN A 359 4.17 -0.44 -9.72
C ASN A 359 5.56 -0.48 -9.10
N VAL A 360 6.35 0.57 -9.26
CA VAL A 360 7.71 0.64 -8.72
C VAL A 360 7.68 0.56 -7.19
N ILE A 361 6.81 1.35 -6.54
CA ILE A 361 6.54 1.29 -5.09
C ILE A 361 6.16 -0.14 -4.68
N SER A 362 5.19 -0.73 -5.39
CA SER A 362 4.62 -2.02 -5.03
C SER A 362 5.61 -3.18 -5.19
N ILE A 363 6.37 -3.22 -6.29
CA ILE A 363 7.40 -4.23 -6.53
C ILE A 363 8.50 -4.15 -5.46
N TYR A 364 8.91 -2.93 -5.10
CA TYR A 364 9.92 -2.71 -4.05
C TYR A 364 9.45 -3.28 -2.70
N SER A 365 8.26 -2.91 -2.23
CA SER A 365 7.74 -3.37 -0.94
C SER A 365 7.36 -4.86 -0.95
N ALA A 366 6.90 -5.41 -2.08
CA ALA A 366 6.63 -6.84 -2.22
C ALA A 366 7.91 -7.66 -2.02
N ALA A 367 9.02 -7.23 -2.65
CA ALA A 367 10.30 -7.92 -2.56
C ALA A 367 10.85 -7.91 -1.13
N ILE A 368 10.75 -6.77 -0.42
CA ILE A 368 11.13 -6.67 0.99
C ILE A 368 10.27 -7.59 1.86
N SER A 369 8.97 -7.65 1.61
CA SER A 369 8.04 -8.49 2.38
C SER A 369 8.37 -9.98 2.21
N PHE A 370 8.75 -10.43 1.01
CA PHE A 370 9.24 -11.79 0.80
C PHE A 370 10.53 -12.08 1.58
N GLN A 371 11.48 -11.13 1.62
CA GLN A 371 12.69 -11.27 2.43
C GLN A 371 12.38 -11.38 3.93
N GLN A 372 11.33 -10.71 4.40
CA GLN A 372 10.91 -10.74 5.80
C GLN A 372 10.13 -11.99 6.22
N LEU A 373 9.76 -12.86 5.26
CA LEU A 373 9.01 -14.10 5.51
C LEU A 373 9.78 -15.05 6.44
N SER A 374 11.10 -15.19 6.24
CA SER A 374 11.96 -15.96 7.14
C SER A 374 13.45 -15.73 6.85
N ARG A 375 14.32 -16.15 7.78
CA ARG A 375 15.78 -16.02 7.63
C ARG A 375 16.33 -16.60 6.31
N PRO A 376 15.90 -17.78 5.80
CA PRO A 376 16.37 -18.28 4.50
C PRO A 376 15.94 -17.40 3.32
N PHE A 377 14.74 -16.82 3.37
CA PHE A 377 14.21 -15.98 2.30
C PHE A 377 14.93 -14.60 2.26
N ALA A 378 15.36 -14.11 3.42
CA ALA A 378 16.22 -12.94 3.54
C ALA A 378 17.60 -13.12 2.88
N GLN A 379 18.09 -14.36 2.74
CA GLN A 379 19.36 -14.64 2.08
C GLN A 379 19.26 -14.59 0.55
N ILE A 380 18.05 -14.63 0.00
CA ILE A 380 17.82 -14.54 -1.44
C ILE A 380 17.93 -13.06 -1.85
N PRO A 381 18.78 -12.74 -2.84
CA PRO A 381 18.92 -11.38 -3.33
C PRO A 381 17.60 -10.78 -3.79
N ARG A 382 17.42 -9.48 -3.55
CA ARG A 382 16.18 -8.77 -3.81
C ARG A 382 15.79 -8.81 -5.27
N PHE A 383 16.74 -8.70 -6.20
CA PHE A 383 16.44 -8.71 -7.63
C PHE A 383 15.71 -9.98 -8.09
N ILE A 384 15.92 -11.12 -7.42
CA ILE A 384 15.21 -12.38 -7.70
C ILE A 384 13.76 -12.25 -7.28
N TRP A 385 13.51 -11.69 -6.09
CA TRP A 385 12.15 -11.38 -5.62
C TRP A 385 11.46 -10.36 -6.52
N THR A 386 12.17 -9.35 -6.99
CA THR A 386 11.66 -8.36 -7.96
C THR A 386 11.21 -9.03 -9.25
N ILE A 387 12.01 -9.93 -9.83
CA ILE A 387 11.65 -10.68 -11.05
C ILE A 387 10.46 -11.63 -10.78
N PHE A 388 10.46 -12.31 -9.64
CA PHE A 388 9.34 -13.17 -9.24
C PHE A 388 8.03 -12.38 -9.12
N CYS A 389 8.06 -11.22 -8.44
CA CYS A 389 6.91 -10.32 -8.33
C CYS A 389 6.45 -9.85 -9.70
N PHE A 390 7.37 -9.45 -10.58
CA PHE A 390 7.04 -9.05 -11.95
C PHE A 390 6.26 -10.13 -12.71
N LEU A 391 6.70 -11.39 -12.66
CA LEU A 391 6.00 -12.50 -13.33
C LEU A 391 4.59 -12.71 -12.77
N CYS A 392 4.43 -12.65 -11.44
CA CYS A 392 3.13 -12.78 -10.79
C CYS A 392 2.20 -11.61 -11.14
N ILE A 393 2.72 -10.38 -11.12
CA ILE A 393 1.97 -9.17 -11.50
C ILE A 393 1.49 -9.27 -12.95
N LEU A 394 2.35 -9.73 -13.87
CA LEU A 394 1.96 -9.91 -15.26
C LEU A 394 0.83 -10.94 -15.40
N ALA A 395 0.93 -12.09 -14.72
CA ALA A 395 -0.12 -13.10 -14.74
C ALA A 395 -1.45 -12.57 -14.18
N LEU A 396 -1.41 -11.87 -13.04
CA LEU A 396 -2.59 -11.28 -12.40
C LEU A 396 -3.22 -10.19 -13.27
N ALA A 397 -2.42 -9.27 -13.81
CA ALA A 397 -2.90 -8.18 -14.64
C ALA A 397 -3.54 -8.69 -15.95
N VAL A 398 -2.91 -9.67 -16.59
CA VAL A 398 -3.44 -10.30 -17.81
C VAL A 398 -4.74 -11.04 -17.50
N GLY A 399 -4.86 -11.74 -16.38
CA GLY A 399 -6.07 -12.46 -15.98
C GLY A 399 -7.22 -11.54 -15.53
N GLY A 400 -6.93 -10.47 -14.81
CA GLY A 400 -7.92 -9.54 -14.25
C GLY A 400 -8.43 -8.46 -15.20
N ARG A 401 -7.83 -8.33 -16.39
CA ARG A 401 -8.08 -7.21 -17.33
C ARG A 401 -9.53 -7.09 -17.82
N GLU A 402 -10.31 -8.18 -17.82
CA GLU A 402 -11.64 -8.23 -18.45
C GLU A 402 -12.74 -7.68 -17.55
N GLN A 403 -12.51 -7.60 -16.23
CA GLN A 403 -13.51 -7.18 -15.26
C GLN A 403 -12.87 -6.28 -14.19
N LEU A 404 -12.44 -5.08 -14.59
CA LEU A 404 -11.68 -4.16 -13.72
C LEU A 404 -12.47 -3.76 -12.46
N ASN A 405 -13.75 -3.40 -12.58
CA ASN A 405 -14.56 -2.99 -11.43
C ASN A 405 -14.75 -4.13 -10.43
N ALA A 406 -15.08 -5.34 -10.93
CA ALA A 406 -15.19 -6.52 -10.08
C ALA A 406 -13.84 -6.85 -9.40
N TYR A 407 -12.72 -6.73 -10.14
CA TYR A 407 -11.39 -6.87 -9.56
C TYR A 407 -11.19 -5.86 -8.43
N LEU A 408 -11.47 -4.56 -8.67
CA LEU A 408 -11.30 -3.49 -7.69
C LEU A 408 -12.18 -3.71 -6.45
N GLN A 409 -13.46 -4.05 -6.63
CA GLN A 409 -14.38 -4.35 -5.53
C GLN A 409 -13.81 -5.46 -4.65
N ASN A 410 -13.61 -6.65 -5.22
CA ASN A 410 -13.14 -7.81 -4.45
C ASN A 410 -11.79 -7.57 -3.80
N PHE A 411 -10.86 -6.96 -4.55
CA PHE A 411 -9.51 -6.74 -4.07
C PHE A 411 -9.51 -5.75 -2.91
N LEU A 412 -10.07 -4.55 -3.11
CA LEU A 412 -10.00 -3.47 -2.12
C LEU A 412 -10.78 -3.79 -0.85
N SER A 413 -11.96 -4.41 -0.96
CA SER A 413 -12.74 -4.85 0.19
C SER A 413 -11.96 -5.85 1.04
N LEU A 414 -11.41 -6.91 0.42
CA LEU A 414 -10.56 -7.88 1.11
C LEU A 414 -9.37 -7.21 1.81
N LEU A 415 -8.72 -6.22 1.18
CA LEU A 415 -7.63 -5.47 1.81
C LEU A 415 -8.10 -4.75 3.08
N GLY A 416 -9.28 -4.13 3.03
CA GLY A 416 -9.90 -3.50 4.20
C GLY A 416 -9.96 -4.46 5.38
N TYR A 417 -10.54 -5.65 5.18
CA TYR A 417 -10.85 -6.57 6.27
C TYR A 417 -9.58 -6.99 7.04
N TRP A 418 -8.57 -7.48 6.32
CA TRP A 418 -7.38 -8.01 6.99
C TRP A 418 -6.50 -6.88 7.53
N CYS A 419 -6.45 -5.71 6.87
CA CYS A 419 -5.75 -4.53 7.38
C CYS A 419 -6.42 -3.96 8.63
N THR A 420 -7.75 -4.02 8.75
CA THR A 420 -8.46 -3.70 10.00
C THR A 420 -7.98 -4.60 11.13
N SER A 421 -7.96 -5.92 10.92
CA SER A 421 -7.47 -6.85 11.94
C SER A 421 -6.01 -6.58 12.32
N TYR A 422 -5.15 -6.39 11.32
CA TYR A 422 -3.75 -6.06 11.51
C TYR A 422 -3.58 -4.81 12.38
N ALA A 423 -4.24 -3.72 12.02
CA ALA A 423 -4.12 -2.45 12.73
C ALA A 423 -4.62 -2.53 14.18
N ILE A 424 -5.72 -3.24 14.43
CA ILE A 424 -6.28 -3.41 15.78
C ILE A 424 -5.34 -4.23 16.67
N ILE A 425 -4.76 -5.30 16.13
CA ILE A 425 -3.79 -6.13 16.85
C ILE A 425 -2.57 -5.29 17.24
N LEU A 426 -2.04 -4.49 16.31
CA LEU A 426 -0.93 -3.56 16.58
C LEU A 426 -1.33 -2.50 17.62
N PHE A 427 -2.54 -1.95 17.50
CA PHE A 427 -3.08 -0.94 18.42
C PHE A 427 -3.17 -1.47 19.84
N GLN A 428 -3.79 -2.63 20.02
CA GLN A 428 -3.95 -3.23 21.34
C GLN A 428 -2.62 -3.72 21.91
N GLU A 429 -1.72 -4.30 21.11
CA GLU A 429 -0.36 -4.64 21.58
C GLU A 429 0.33 -3.38 22.11
N HIS A 430 0.31 -2.28 21.36
CA HIS A 430 0.98 -1.06 21.75
C HIS A 430 0.40 -0.43 23.02
N PHE A 431 -0.92 -0.23 23.08
CA PHE A 431 -1.53 0.53 24.17
C PHE A 431 -1.83 -0.31 25.42
N ILE A 432 -2.22 -1.58 25.27
CA ILE A 432 -2.59 -2.44 26.41
C ILE A 432 -1.35 -3.12 26.98
N PHE A 433 -0.55 -3.77 26.14
CA PHE A 433 0.56 -4.63 26.60
C PHE A 433 1.89 -3.88 26.69
N ARG A 434 2.15 -2.96 25.75
CA ARG A 434 3.34 -2.09 25.73
C ARG A 434 3.11 -0.72 26.36
N LYS A 435 1.92 -0.46 26.92
CA LYS A 435 1.57 0.74 27.70
C LYS A 435 1.81 2.06 26.95
N GLY A 436 1.67 2.06 25.63
CA GLY A 436 1.87 3.24 24.78
C GLY A 436 3.32 3.75 24.72
N ASN A 437 4.31 2.93 25.09
CA ASN A 437 5.71 3.36 25.16
C ASN A 437 6.61 2.46 24.32
N PHE A 438 7.31 3.06 23.34
CA PHE A 438 8.25 2.37 22.46
C PHE A 438 9.48 1.81 23.20
N ASN A 439 9.80 2.30 24.39
CA ASN A 439 10.88 1.74 25.23
C ASN A 439 10.54 0.33 25.76
N ASN A 440 9.27 -0.08 25.71
CA ASN A 440 8.85 -1.43 26.11
C ASN A 440 8.98 -2.46 24.98
N TYR A 441 9.59 -2.07 23.85
CA TYR A 441 9.90 -2.95 22.73
C TYR A 441 11.38 -3.34 22.79
N ASP A 442 11.63 -4.63 22.70
CA ASP A 442 12.99 -5.16 22.64
C ASP A 442 13.52 -5.08 21.21
N LEU A 443 13.94 -3.88 20.80
CA LEU A 443 14.31 -3.57 19.41
C LEU A 443 15.51 -4.35 18.88
N ASP A 444 16.34 -4.93 19.76
CA ASP A 444 17.46 -5.79 19.37
C ASP A 444 17.03 -7.25 19.14
N GLY A 445 15.87 -7.65 19.69
CA GLY A 445 15.28 -8.98 19.55
C GLY A 445 14.34 -9.14 18.35
N TRP A 446 14.23 -8.13 17.46
CA TRP A 446 13.23 -8.08 16.37
C TRP A 446 13.29 -9.25 15.37
N ASN A 447 14.44 -9.92 15.27
CA ASN A 447 14.68 -11.06 14.37
C ASN A 447 15.01 -12.36 15.13
N ASP A 448 14.75 -12.41 16.44
CA ASP A 448 14.99 -13.57 17.30
C ASP A 448 13.65 -14.20 17.74
N PRO A 449 13.33 -15.41 17.26
CA PRO A 449 12.11 -16.13 17.65
C PRO A 449 11.97 -16.35 19.15
N ALA A 450 13.08 -16.40 19.91
CA ALA A 450 13.06 -16.66 21.33
C ALA A 450 12.61 -15.44 22.16
N ARG A 451 12.90 -14.22 21.66
CA ARG A 451 12.61 -12.93 22.32
C ARG A 451 11.27 -12.34 21.89
N LEU A 452 10.67 -12.88 20.83
CA LEU A 452 9.38 -12.46 20.32
C LEU A 452 8.23 -13.27 20.93
N PRO A 453 7.00 -12.73 20.90
CA PRO A 453 5.80 -13.50 21.22
C PRO A 453 5.69 -14.75 20.35
N ILE A 454 5.00 -15.78 20.86
CA ILE A 454 4.68 -16.97 20.06
C ILE A 454 3.70 -16.58 18.94
N GLY A 455 2.78 -15.66 19.25
CA GLY A 455 1.77 -15.14 18.34
C GLY A 455 0.42 -15.85 18.44
N ILE A 456 0.17 -16.61 19.51
CA ILE A 456 -1.08 -17.36 19.69
C ILE A 456 -2.25 -16.37 19.80
N GLY A 457 -2.10 -15.30 20.60
CA GLY A 457 -3.15 -14.29 20.77
C GLY A 457 -3.54 -13.64 19.46
N ALA A 458 -2.54 -13.23 18.67
CA ALA A 458 -2.75 -12.66 17.35
C ALA A 458 -3.35 -13.65 16.35
N SER A 459 -2.92 -14.91 16.37
CA SER A 459 -3.44 -15.96 15.48
C SER A 459 -4.91 -16.24 15.73
N VAL A 460 -5.30 -16.33 17.01
CA VAL A 460 -6.70 -16.56 17.40
C VAL A 460 -7.54 -15.36 16.98
N ALA A 461 -7.11 -14.13 17.29
CA ALA A 461 -7.86 -12.94 16.95
C ALA A 461 -7.98 -12.76 15.42
N PHE A 462 -6.89 -12.92 14.68
CA PHE A 462 -6.88 -12.84 13.22
C PHE A 462 -7.73 -13.95 12.59
N GLY A 463 -7.65 -15.18 13.10
CA GLY A 463 -8.46 -16.31 12.64
C GLY A 463 -9.96 -16.12 12.86
N LEU A 464 -10.35 -15.60 14.03
CA LEU A 464 -11.74 -15.22 14.30
C LEU A 464 -12.17 -14.01 13.47
N GLY A 465 -11.26 -13.09 13.19
CA GLY A 465 -11.42 -12.04 12.19
C GLY A 465 -11.78 -12.62 10.83
N ILE A 466 -11.02 -13.61 10.33
CA ILE A 466 -11.30 -14.29 9.05
C ILE A 466 -12.72 -14.82 9.01
N VAL A 467 -13.13 -15.56 10.04
CA VAL A 467 -14.49 -16.08 10.14
C VAL A 467 -15.51 -14.94 10.09
N SER A 468 -15.24 -13.83 10.77
CA SER A 468 -16.14 -12.69 10.87
C SER A 468 -16.33 -11.96 9.54
N TRP A 469 -15.26 -11.65 8.81
CA TRP A 469 -15.43 -11.04 7.49
C TRP A 469 -16.03 -12.00 6.47
N VAL A 470 -15.71 -13.30 6.51
CA VAL A 470 -16.37 -14.28 5.63
C VAL A 470 -17.89 -14.36 5.89
N MET A 471 -18.34 -14.03 7.09
CA MET A 471 -19.77 -13.95 7.39
C MET A 471 -20.41 -12.64 6.89
N GLY A 472 -19.66 -11.55 6.85
CA GLY A 472 -20.14 -10.20 6.56
C GLY A 472 -19.77 -9.60 5.20
N MET A 473 -18.92 -10.26 4.39
CA MET A 473 -18.45 -9.72 3.11
C MET A 473 -19.51 -9.85 2.02
N ASP A 474 -19.51 -8.88 1.10
CA ASP A 474 -20.38 -8.84 -0.07
C ASP A 474 -19.52 -8.65 -1.34
N GLU A 475 -19.10 -9.78 -1.89
CA GLU A 475 -18.18 -9.84 -3.02
C GLU A 475 -18.84 -10.48 -4.24
N THR A 476 -18.35 -10.12 -5.42
CA THR A 476 -18.91 -10.59 -6.70
C THR A 476 -18.95 -12.12 -6.83
N TRP A 477 -18.06 -12.83 -6.13
CA TRP A 477 -17.95 -14.30 -6.13
C TRP A 477 -18.59 -14.95 -4.90
N TYR A 478 -18.91 -14.18 -3.86
CA TYR A 478 -19.47 -14.72 -2.62
C TYR A 478 -20.12 -13.62 -1.78
N ILE A 479 -21.35 -13.89 -1.34
CA ILE A 479 -22.07 -13.03 -0.39
C ILE A 479 -22.24 -13.79 0.92
N GLY A 480 -21.73 -13.22 2.01
CA GLY A 480 -21.75 -13.77 3.35
C GLY A 480 -23.18 -13.88 3.92
N PRO A 481 -23.45 -14.84 4.82
CA PRO A 481 -24.77 -15.01 5.42
C PRO A 481 -25.32 -13.77 6.11
N LEU A 482 -24.48 -12.94 6.72
CA LEU A 482 -24.89 -11.69 7.35
C LEU A 482 -25.08 -10.58 6.31
N ALA A 483 -24.19 -10.48 5.32
CA ALA A 483 -24.33 -9.53 4.21
C ALA A 483 -25.67 -9.72 3.48
N LYS A 484 -26.08 -10.97 3.21
CA LYS A 484 -27.37 -11.32 2.58
C LYS A 484 -28.61 -10.80 3.31
N THR A 485 -28.48 -10.42 4.58
CA THR A 485 -29.62 -9.90 5.35
C THR A 485 -29.88 -8.41 5.08
N ILE A 486 -29.00 -7.73 4.34
CA ILE A 486 -29.05 -6.29 4.09
C ILE A 486 -29.46 -6.04 2.64
N GLY A 487 -30.73 -5.67 2.45
CA GLY A 487 -31.27 -5.35 1.13
C GLY A 487 -31.35 -6.54 0.17
N ASP A 488 -31.58 -6.24 -1.10
CA ASP A 488 -31.83 -7.27 -2.12
C ASP A 488 -30.54 -7.92 -2.64
N TYR A 489 -29.44 -7.17 -2.63
CA TYR A 489 -28.15 -7.58 -3.21
C TYR A 489 -27.06 -7.85 -2.17
N GLY A 490 -27.34 -7.59 -0.89
CA GLY A 490 -26.35 -7.66 0.17
C GLY A 490 -25.80 -6.28 0.56
N GLY A 491 -25.06 -6.27 1.67
CA GLY A 491 -24.32 -5.12 2.15
C GLY A 491 -23.06 -5.56 2.87
N ASP A 492 -21.91 -5.04 2.43
CA ASP A 492 -20.62 -5.41 2.99
C ASP A 492 -20.45 -4.83 4.41
N VAL A 493 -20.52 -5.69 5.41
CA VAL A 493 -20.32 -5.35 6.84
C VAL A 493 -19.07 -6.00 7.40
N ALA A 494 -18.22 -6.58 6.55
CA ALA A 494 -17.08 -7.36 6.98
C ALA A 494 -16.06 -6.53 7.77
N ASN A 495 -15.83 -5.27 7.42
CA ASN A 495 -14.90 -4.40 8.15
C ASN A 495 -15.35 -4.17 9.60
N GLU A 496 -16.62 -3.85 9.81
CA GLU A 496 -17.20 -3.58 11.12
C GLU A 496 -17.18 -4.83 12.01
N PHE A 497 -17.58 -5.98 11.46
CA PHE A 497 -17.52 -7.25 12.19
C PHE A 497 -16.07 -7.63 12.52
N THR A 498 -15.17 -7.46 11.58
CA THR A 498 -13.74 -7.71 11.81
C THR A 498 -13.18 -6.80 12.88
N PHE A 499 -13.57 -5.52 12.87
CA PHE A 499 -13.16 -4.57 13.88
C PHE A 499 -13.57 -5.05 15.26
N VAL A 500 -14.87 -5.34 15.44
CA VAL A 500 -15.43 -5.72 16.73
C VAL A 500 -14.84 -7.05 17.21
N VAL A 501 -14.81 -8.07 16.36
CA VAL A 501 -14.36 -9.41 16.76
C VAL A 501 -12.88 -9.42 17.07
N THR A 502 -12.03 -8.81 16.23
CA THR A 502 -10.59 -8.75 16.49
C THR A 502 -10.29 -7.94 17.76
N ALA A 503 -10.99 -6.82 17.99
CA ALA A 503 -10.81 -5.99 19.18
C ALA A 503 -11.24 -6.72 20.47
N LEU A 504 -12.32 -7.49 20.44
CA LEU A 504 -12.80 -8.22 21.62
C LEU A 504 -11.96 -9.48 21.92
N THR A 505 -11.31 -10.05 20.92
CA THR A 505 -10.63 -11.35 21.05
C THR A 505 -9.12 -11.23 21.30
N TYR A 506 -8.44 -10.22 20.74
CA TYR A 506 -6.98 -10.12 20.87
C TYR A 506 -6.53 -9.88 22.31
N ALA A 507 -7.08 -8.89 23.02
CA ALA A 507 -6.71 -8.61 24.40
C ALA A 507 -6.81 -9.83 25.35
N PRO A 508 -7.94 -10.57 25.44
CA PRO A 508 -8.00 -11.75 26.30
C PRO A 508 -7.06 -12.87 25.82
N ALA A 509 -6.96 -13.13 24.51
CA ALA A 509 -6.09 -14.18 23.99
C ALA A 509 -4.61 -13.89 24.25
N ARG A 510 -4.19 -12.63 24.08
CA ARG A 510 -2.83 -12.16 24.36
C ARG A 510 -2.50 -12.18 25.86
N TYR A 511 -3.46 -11.84 26.72
CA TYR A 511 -3.29 -11.98 28.17
C TYR A 511 -3.06 -13.45 28.59
N LEU A 512 -3.82 -14.38 28.03
CA LEU A 512 -3.64 -15.81 28.30
C LEU A 512 -2.29 -16.31 27.79
N GLU A 513 -1.86 -15.88 26.60
CA GLU A 513 -0.54 -16.20 26.06
C GLU A 513 0.58 -15.75 27.02
N LEU A 514 0.54 -14.51 27.50
CA LEU A 514 1.50 -14.01 28.48
C LEU A 514 1.46 -14.78 29.79
N LYS A 515 0.27 -15.14 30.27
CA LYS A 515 0.10 -15.88 31.54
C LYS A 515 0.69 -17.29 31.49
N PHE A 516 0.53 -18.00 30.37
CA PHE A 516 0.95 -19.40 30.26
C PHE A 516 2.37 -19.58 29.68
N PHE A 517 2.82 -18.69 28.80
CA PHE A 517 4.10 -18.82 28.10
C PHE A 517 5.12 -17.74 28.46
N GLY A 518 4.71 -16.69 29.17
CA GLY A 518 5.60 -15.62 29.65
C GLY A 518 6.10 -14.65 28.58
N ARG A 519 5.61 -14.72 27.34
CA ARG A 519 6.06 -13.88 26.22
C ARG A 519 4.98 -13.59 25.18
#